data_AF-A0A4Q3S8K3-F1
#
_entry.id   AF-A0A4Q3S8K3-F1
#
_cell.length_a   1.000
_cell.length_b   1.000
_cell.length_c   1.000
_cell.angle_alpha   90.00
_cell.angle_beta   90.00
_cell.angle_gamma   90.00
#
_symmetry.space_group_name_H-M   'P 1'
#
loop_
_entity.id
_entity.type
_entity.pdbx_description
1 polymer ?
#
loop_
_entity_poly.entity_id
_entity_poly.type
_entity_poly.pdbx_seq_one_letter_code
_entity_poly.pdbx_strand_id
1 'polypeptide(L)' 'MKKAGKESVPGLVPTKAELDVLTILWTSGPSTVRFVHDTLNSRKEAVQYTSTLKLMQVMSEKG' A
#
# COMPACT_ATOMS: atom_id res chain seq x y z
N MET A 1 -18.17 13.62 29.34
CA MET A 1 -16.75 13.35 29.66
C MET A 1 -16.20 12.25 28.77
N LYS A 2 -14.98 12.48 28.23
CA LYS A 2 -14.00 11.52 27.68
C LYS A 2 -14.37 10.81 26.36
N LYS A 3 -14.02 11.43 25.23
CA LYS A 3 -13.82 10.67 23.97
C LYS A 3 -12.56 9.82 24.15
N ALA A 4 -12.70 8.51 23.99
CA ALA A 4 -11.58 7.57 23.97
C ALA A 4 -10.62 7.97 22.85
N GLY A 5 -9.40 8.36 23.22
CA GLY A 5 -8.31 8.51 22.26
C GLY A 5 -8.00 7.14 21.68
N LYS A 6 -8.27 6.95 20.39
CA LYS A 6 -7.64 5.86 19.64
C LYS A 6 -6.16 6.22 19.56
N GLU A 7 -5.35 5.64 20.43
CA GLU A 7 -3.90 5.65 20.31
C GLU A 7 -3.54 4.78 19.09
N SER A 8 -3.57 5.38 17.89
CA SER A 8 -3.06 4.74 16.69
C SER A 8 -1.54 4.74 16.78
N VAL A 9 -0.98 3.58 17.10
CA VAL A 9 0.48 3.39 17.03
C VAL A 9 0.93 3.76 15.61
N PRO A 10 1.85 4.72 15.43
CA PRO A 10 2.29 5.13 14.10
C PRO A 10 2.94 3.92 13.41
N GLY A 11 2.34 3.47 12.30
CA GLY A 11 2.81 2.31 11.54
C GLY A 11 1.96 1.04 11.63
N LEU A 12 0.98 0.96 12.54
CA LEU A 12 0.07 -0.20 12.63
C LEU A 12 -1.08 -0.14 11.62
N VAL A 13 -1.40 1.05 11.11
CA VAL A 13 -2.45 1.24 10.11
C VAL A 13 -1.82 1.48 8.73
N PRO A 14 -2.11 0.63 7.73
CA PRO A 14 -1.66 0.85 6.37
C PRO A 14 -2.15 2.20 5.84
N THR A 15 -1.27 2.92 5.16
CA THR A 15 -1.66 4.09 4.37
C THR A 15 -2.58 3.67 3.22
N LYS A 16 -3.30 4.63 2.63
CA LYS A 16 -4.18 4.34 1.47
C LYS A 16 -3.43 3.62 0.34
N ALA A 17 -2.20 4.05 0.06
CA ALA A 17 -1.37 3.43 -0.98
C ALA A 17 -0.98 1.98 -0.64
N GLU A 18 -0.62 1.72 0.62
CA GLU A 18 -0.32 0.35 1.07
C GLU A 18 -1.57 -0.54 1.01
N LEU A 19 -2.73 -0.02 1.40
CA LEU A 19 -4.01 -0.74 1.32
C LEU A 19 -4.36 -1.11 -0.14
N ASP A 20 -4.12 -0.21 -1.09
CA ASP A 20 -4.36 -0.49 -2.51
C ASP A 20 -3.44 -1.61 -3.03
N VAL A 21 -2.15 -1.57 -2.68
CA VAL A 21 -1.19 -2.63 -3.01
C VAL A 21 -1.62 -3.96 -2.39
N LEU A 22 -1.97 -3.96 -1.10
CA LEU A 22 -2.46 -5.17 -0.41
C LEU A 22 -3.71 -5.74 -1.08
N THR A 23 -4.64 -4.89 -1.50
CA THR A 23 -5.86 -5.32 -2.20
C THR A 23 -5.54 -5.98 -3.55
N ILE A 24 -4.58 -5.42 -4.30
CA ILE A 24 -4.12 -6.01 -5.56
C ILE A 24 -3.49 -7.38 -5.31
N LEU A 25 -2.54 -7.46 -4.37
CA LEU A 25 -1.86 -8.71 -4.04
C LEU A 25 -2.82 -9.77 -3.50
N TRP A 26 -3.83 -9.38 -2.72
CA TRP A 26 -4.86 -10.31 -2.24
C TRP A 26 -5.72 -10.89 -3.36
N THR A 27 -6.01 -10.09 -4.38
CA THR A 27 -6.86 -10.50 -5.51
C THR A 27 -6.07 -11.29 -6.57
N SER A 28 -4.80 -10.93 -6.79
CA SER A 28 -3.95 -11.49 -7.87
C SER A 28 -2.94 -12.54 -7.38
N GLY A 29 -2.70 -12.64 -6.08
CA GLY A 29 -1.62 -13.45 -5.51
C GLY A 29 -0.25 -12.77 -5.60
N PRO A 30 0.83 -13.52 -5.29
CA PRO A 30 2.20 -13.02 -5.40
C PRO A 30 2.49 -12.45 -6.79
N SER A 31 2.81 -11.17 -6.85
CA SER A 31 2.92 -10.42 -8.11
C SER A 31 4.15 -9.53 -8.13
N THR A 32 4.60 -9.16 -9.33
CA THR A 32 5.76 -8.29 -9.52
C THR A 32 5.40 -6.82 -9.26
N VAL A 33 6.41 -6.01 -8.95
CA VAL A 33 6.26 -4.55 -8.80
C VAL A 33 5.64 -3.94 -10.06
N ARG A 34 6.03 -4.40 -11.25
CA ARG A 34 5.46 -3.98 -12.53
C ARG A 34 3.98 -4.27 -12.64
N PHE A 35 3.55 -5.48 -12.28
CA PHE A 35 2.13 -5.83 -12.30
C PHE A 35 1.30 -4.94 -11.37
N VAL A 36 1.78 -4.73 -10.13
CA VAL A 36 1.12 -3.86 -9.15
C VAL A 36 1.07 -2.43 -9.67
N HIS A 37 2.18 -1.92 -10.23
CA HIS A 37 2.26 -0.58 -10.79
C HIS A 37 1.28 -0.36 -11.94
N ASP A 38 1.24 -1.28 -12.90
CA ASP A 38 0.36 -1.20 -14.06
C ASP A 38 -1.12 -1.22 -13.60
N THR A 39 -1.43 -2.06 -12.60
CA THR A 39 -2.77 -2.15 -12.01
C THR A 39 -3.14 -0.89 -11.20
N LEU A 40 -2.19 -0.25 -10.53
CA LEU A 40 -2.40 1.02 -9.84
C LEU A 40 -2.65 2.15 -10.85
N ASN A 41 -1.85 2.22 -11.92
CA ASN A 41 -2.02 3.20 -12.99
C ASN A 41 -3.30 3.01 -13.79
N SER A 42 -3.83 1.79 -13.88
CA SER A 42 -5.14 1.56 -14.50
C SER A 42 -6.31 2.00 -13.60
N ARG A 43 -6.09 2.11 -12.28
CA ARG A 43 -7.13 2.44 -11.27
C ARG A 43 -7.07 3.88 -10.76
N LYS A 44 -5.93 4.56 -10.88
CA LYS A 44 -5.68 5.90 -10.38
C LYS A 44 -4.94 6.75 -11.42
N GLU A 45 -4.91 8.06 -11.18
CA GLU A 45 -4.03 8.98 -11.90
C GLU A 45 -2.56 8.55 -11.80
N ALA A 46 -1.80 8.87 -12.85
CA ALA A 46 -0.43 8.44 -13.12
C ALA A 46 0.48 8.45 -11.87
N VAL A 47 0.67 7.26 -11.30
CA VAL A 47 1.67 6.98 -10.27
C VAL A 47 3.01 6.77 -10.98
N GLN A 48 4.11 7.25 -10.38
CA GLN A 48 5.45 6.96 -10.88
C GLN A 48 5.92 5.56 -10.47
N TYR A 49 6.61 4.85 -11.36
CA TYR A 49 7.07 3.48 -11.11
C TYR A 49 7.95 3.36 -9.88
N THR A 50 8.87 4.30 -9.70
CA THR A 50 9.80 4.35 -8.57
C THR A 50 9.07 4.53 -7.23
N SER A 51 7.93 5.25 -7.22
CA SER A 51 7.09 5.37 -6.03
C SER A 51 6.45 4.03 -5.67
N THR A 52 5.94 3.28 -6.64
CA THR A 52 5.41 1.92 -6.40
C THR A 52 6.51 0.98 -5.90
N LEU A 53 7.70 1.02 -6.52
CA LEU A 53 8.84 0.23 -6.08
C LEU A 53 9.23 0.53 -4.63
N LYS A 54 9.40 1.82 -4.29
CA LYS A 54 9.81 2.21 -2.93
C LYS A 54 8.74 1.86 -1.90
N LEU A 55 7.47 2.01 -2.25
CA LEU A 55 6.35 1.61 -1.41
C LEU A 55 6.38 0.11 -1.10
N MET A 56 6.53 -0.73 -2.13
CA MET A 56 6.59 -2.19 -1.94
C MET A 56 7.83 -2.64 -1.16
N GLN A 57 8.97 -1.97 -1.34
CA GLN A 57 10.17 -2.21 -0.52
C GLN A 57 9.90 -1.91 0.95
N VAL A 58 9.34 -0.74 1.26
CA VAL A 58 9.00 -0.36 2.65
C VAL A 58 7.98 -1.33 3.25
N MET A 59 6.97 -1.76 2.49
CA MET A 59 5.99 -2.76 2.96
C MET A 59 6.64 -4.11 3.23
N SER A 60 7.64 -4.51 2.44
CA SER A 60 8.39 -5.74 2.67
C SER A 60 9.34 -5.65 3.85
N GLU A 61 9.94 -4.48 4.10
CA GLU A 61 10.78 -4.20 5.27
C GLU A 61 9.98 -4.12 6.57
N LYS A 62 8.70 -3.73 6.48
CA LYS A 62 7.74 -3.75 7.60
C LYS A 62 7.28 -5.16 7.98
N GLY A 63 7.57 -6.17 7.14
CA GLY A 63 7.19 -7.57 7.31
C GLY A 63 7.81 -8.23 8.52
#